data_AF-A0A946BPJ3-F1
#
_entry.id   AF-A0A946BPJ3-F1
#
_cell.length_a   1.000
_cell.length_b   1.000
_cell.length_c   1.000
_cell.angle_alpha   90.00
_cell.angle_beta   90.00
_cell.angle_gamma   90.00
#
_symmetry.space_group_name_H-M   'P 1'
#
loop_
_entity.id
_entity.type
_entity.pdbx_description
1 polymer ?
#
loop_
_entity_poly.entity_id
_entity_poly.type
_entity_poly.pdbx_seq_one_letter_code
_entity_poly.pdbx_strand_id
1 'polypeptide(L)'
;MYDNGEGVLQDYEEAAKWYRKAAEQGNAYAQYNMGVSYEQGQGVPQDSKEAFKWYLKAAEQGDADAQNNLGYMFKLGNGVLQDYKEAVKWYLKAAKQGNPFAQFNLALMYDNGEGVPEDNKEAVRWYRLAAEQGDEDAQYNLAISYDYGEGVPQDYKEAIKWYRLAAEQGHTTAQFNLALKYDEGEGVSQDYNEAIKWYQLAAEQGYVSAQYNLALSYDYGEGVPTNKTEAVKWYRLAAEQGHIKAQYNLALMYDDGEGVTLNDQEAVMWYLKAAEQGHIKAQFNLALMYDNGEGIPEDNEKAVNWYLKAAEQGFVKAQYNLAISYDNGEGVSENNEEAVRWYRKAAVQGHAKAQTNLGTMYEYGLGVSKNNIIAHMWYNIGNANGNAQGGKNRNDIADEMTTADISIAQDMAKECMNSDYTHCS
;
A
#
# COMPACT_ATOMS: atom_id res chain seq x y z
N MET A 1 -19.87 39.09 18.87
CA MET A 1 -19.54 39.42 20.28
C MET A 1 -19.66 38.17 21.16
N TYR A 2 -20.86 37.70 21.51
CA TYR A 2 -21.04 36.48 22.32
C TYR A 2 -20.56 35.20 21.64
N ASP A 3 -20.70 35.07 20.32
CA ASP A 3 -20.30 33.88 19.57
C ASP A 3 -18.77 33.66 19.55
N ASN A 4 -18.02 34.75 19.42
CA ASN A 4 -16.55 34.73 19.30
C ASN A 4 -15.81 35.15 20.59
N GLY A 5 -16.54 35.48 21.65
CA GLY A 5 -15.95 36.00 22.90
C GLY A 5 -15.22 37.36 22.75
N GLU A 6 -15.52 38.12 21.71
CA GLU A 6 -14.85 39.40 21.44
C GLU A 6 -15.44 40.50 22.33
N GLY A 7 -14.76 40.85 23.43
CA GLY A 7 -15.18 41.91 24.35
C GLY A 7 -16.24 41.50 25.38
N VAL A 8 -16.74 40.26 25.32
CA VAL A 8 -17.58 39.60 26.33
C VAL A 8 -17.18 38.12 26.44
N LEU A 9 -17.56 37.43 27.51
CA LEU A 9 -17.37 35.97 27.58
C LEU A 9 -18.17 35.28 26.47
N GLN A 10 -17.57 34.24 25.88
CA GLN A 10 -18.24 33.45 24.86
C GLN A 10 -19.49 32.79 25.45
N ASP A 11 -20.62 32.93 24.77
CA ASP A 11 -21.92 32.41 25.20
C ASP A 11 -22.76 32.08 23.97
N TYR A 12 -22.80 30.79 23.61
CA TYR A 12 -23.55 30.32 22.45
C TYR A 12 -25.06 30.45 22.63
N GLU A 13 -25.59 30.33 23.86
CA GLU A 13 -27.03 30.51 24.08
C GLU A 13 -27.45 31.96 23.84
N GLU A 14 -26.66 32.91 24.33
CA GLU A 14 -26.94 34.33 24.11
C GLU A 14 -26.69 34.72 22.65
N ALA A 15 -25.65 34.20 22.01
CA ALA A 15 -25.42 34.36 20.58
C ALA A 15 -26.62 33.86 19.75
N ALA A 16 -27.10 32.64 20.00
CA ALA A 16 -28.24 32.06 19.31
C ALA A 16 -29.53 32.88 19.51
N LYS A 17 -29.77 33.47 20.69
CA LYS A 17 -30.91 34.38 20.90
C LYS A 17 -30.83 35.61 20.01
N TRP A 18 -29.66 36.22 19.87
CA TRP A 18 -29.47 37.40 19.03
C TRP A 18 -29.53 37.06 17.54
N TYR A 19 -28.91 35.96 17.12
CA TYR A 19 -29.04 35.44 15.76
C TYR A 19 -30.50 35.15 15.42
N ARG A 20 -31.26 34.50 16.29
CA ARG A 20 -32.69 34.24 16.06
C ARG A 20 -33.48 35.53 15.82
N LYS A 21 -33.32 36.54 16.68
CA LYS A 21 -34.01 37.83 16.53
C LYS A 21 -33.72 38.51 15.19
N ALA A 22 -32.48 38.43 14.71
CA ALA A 22 -32.08 39.00 13.41
C ALA A 22 -32.53 38.12 12.23
N ALA A 23 -32.46 36.80 12.38
CA ALA A 23 -32.86 35.82 11.38
C ALA A 23 -34.37 35.87 11.10
N GLU A 24 -35.17 36.07 12.15
CA GLU A 24 -36.62 36.29 12.09
C GLU A 24 -36.98 37.60 11.35
N GLN A 25 -36.08 38.57 11.31
CA GLN A 25 -36.22 39.80 10.52
C GLN A 25 -35.70 39.68 9.09
N GLY A 26 -35.31 38.47 8.66
CA GLY A 26 -34.88 38.21 7.29
C GLY A 26 -33.38 38.40 7.05
N ASN A 27 -32.57 38.69 8.07
CA ASN A 27 -31.13 38.86 7.87
C ASN A 27 -30.45 37.54 7.46
N ALA A 28 -29.94 37.46 6.22
CA ALA A 28 -29.36 36.24 5.65
C ALA A 28 -28.17 35.70 6.47
N TYR A 29 -27.26 36.58 6.93
CA TYR A 29 -26.12 36.19 7.77
C TYR A 29 -26.58 35.57 9.10
N ALA A 30 -27.59 36.15 9.74
CA ALA A 30 -28.14 35.59 10.99
C ALA A 30 -28.91 34.28 10.74
N GLN A 31 -29.57 34.14 9.59
CA GLN A 31 -30.20 32.88 9.19
C GLN A 31 -29.16 31.79 8.94
N TYR A 32 -28.07 32.10 8.25
CA TYR A 32 -26.94 31.19 8.08
C TYR A 32 -26.39 30.74 9.44
N ASN A 33 -26.10 31.68 10.36
CA ASN A 33 -25.58 31.35 11.68
C ASN A 33 -26.58 30.55 12.53
N MET A 34 -27.88 30.79 12.40
CA MET A 34 -28.88 29.91 13.01
C MET A 34 -28.81 28.48 12.45
N GLY A 35 -28.54 28.33 11.15
CA GLY A 35 -28.27 27.04 10.53
C GLY A 35 -27.07 26.33 11.18
N VAL A 36 -25.95 27.04 11.32
CA VAL A 36 -24.73 26.53 11.98
C VAL A 36 -25.00 26.14 13.44
N SER A 37 -25.71 26.99 14.19
CA SER A 37 -26.07 26.70 15.59
C SER A 37 -26.86 25.41 15.73
N TYR A 38 -27.85 25.17 14.85
CA TYR A 38 -28.62 23.92 14.85
C TYR A 38 -27.82 22.71 14.36
N GLU A 39 -26.92 22.88 13.41
CA GLU A 39 -26.06 21.81 12.90
C GLU A 39 -25.07 21.31 13.97
N GLN A 40 -24.48 22.25 14.72
CA GLN A 40 -23.45 21.96 15.73
C GLN A 40 -24.01 21.80 17.15
N GLY A 41 -25.29 22.11 17.37
CA GLY A 41 -25.90 22.11 18.70
C GLY A 41 -25.38 23.21 19.64
N GLN A 42 -24.94 24.34 19.07
CA GLN A 42 -24.38 25.47 19.81
C GLN A 42 -25.48 26.45 20.21
N GLY A 43 -25.78 26.55 21.51
CA GLY A 43 -26.80 27.46 22.04
C GLY A 43 -28.25 27.06 21.74
N VAL A 44 -28.44 26.00 20.94
CA VAL A 44 -29.73 25.33 20.65
C VAL A 44 -29.49 23.82 20.57
N PRO A 45 -30.51 22.97 20.82
CA PRO A 45 -30.38 21.53 20.57
C PRO A 45 -30.05 21.25 19.11
N GLN A 46 -29.14 20.31 18.87
CA GLN A 46 -28.76 19.90 17.53
C GLN A 46 -29.98 19.36 16.76
N ASP A 47 -30.25 19.92 15.58
CA ASP A 47 -31.38 19.51 14.73
C ASP A 47 -31.09 19.84 13.26
N SER A 48 -30.74 18.81 12.49
CA SER A 48 -30.44 18.97 11.06
C SER A 48 -31.63 19.46 10.23
N LYS A 49 -32.88 19.19 10.63
CA LYS A 49 -34.05 19.68 9.88
C LYS A 49 -34.24 21.17 10.09
N GLU A 50 -33.99 21.67 11.30
CA GLU A 50 -33.99 23.11 11.56
C GLU A 50 -32.79 23.79 10.90
N ALA A 51 -31.60 23.18 10.94
CA ALA A 51 -30.44 23.68 10.22
C ALA A 51 -30.73 23.85 8.72
N PHE A 52 -31.32 22.82 8.09
CA PHE A 52 -31.73 22.87 6.68
C PHE A 52 -32.68 24.03 6.40
N LYS A 53 -33.71 24.24 7.22
CA LYS A 53 -34.67 25.33 7.02
C LYS A 53 -34.01 26.71 7.09
N TRP A 54 -33.06 26.89 8.01
CA TRP A 54 -32.37 28.16 8.17
C TRP A 54 -31.35 28.41 7.05
N TYR A 55 -30.56 27.40 6.69
CA TYR A 55 -29.70 27.47 5.50
C TYR A 55 -30.51 27.73 4.23
N LEU A 56 -31.69 27.12 4.07
CA LEU A 56 -32.56 27.37 2.91
C LEU A 56 -32.93 28.84 2.79
N LYS A 57 -33.39 29.46 3.88
CA LYS A 57 -33.75 30.89 3.87
C LYS A 57 -32.56 31.79 3.53
N ALA A 58 -31.37 31.50 4.06
CA ALA A 58 -30.17 32.28 3.76
C ALA A 58 -29.69 32.07 2.31
N ALA A 59 -29.67 30.82 1.85
CA ALA A 59 -29.23 30.45 0.51
C ALA A 59 -30.14 31.01 -0.60
N GLU A 60 -31.45 31.07 -0.36
CA GLU A 60 -32.43 31.73 -1.24
C GLU A 60 -32.18 33.23 -1.38
N GLN A 61 -31.55 33.85 -0.38
CA GLN A 61 -31.14 35.25 -0.42
C GLN A 61 -29.76 35.46 -1.08
N GLY A 62 -29.12 34.39 -1.54
CA GLY A 62 -27.82 34.47 -2.21
C GLY A 62 -26.61 34.21 -1.32
N ASP A 63 -26.80 33.91 -0.03
CA ASP A 63 -25.67 33.64 0.88
C ASP A 63 -24.88 32.40 0.41
N ALA A 64 -23.61 32.59 0.05
CA ALA A 64 -22.80 31.57 -0.60
C ALA A 64 -22.44 30.41 0.34
N ASP A 65 -22.21 30.70 1.62
CA ASP A 65 -21.89 29.68 2.63
C ASP A 65 -23.12 28.82 2.93
N ALA A 66 -24.30 29.43 3.06
CA ALA A 66 -25.56 28.70 3.18
C ALA A 66 -25.86 27.85 1.95
N GLN A 67 -25.57 28.35 0.74
CA GLN A 67 -25.71 27.58 -0.49
C GLN A 67 -24.75 26.38 -0.53
N ASN A 68 -23.50 26.55 -0.12
CA ASN A 68 -22.55 25.42 0.04
C ASN A 68 -23.09 24.39 1.03
N ASN A 69 -23.53 24.83 2.21
CA ASN A 69 -24.00 23.92 3.27
C ASN A 69 -25.30 23.20 2.87
N LEU A 70 -26.21 23.87 2.16
CA LEU A 70 -27.35 23.17 1.54
C LEU A 70 -26.89 22.09 0.56
N GLY A 71 -25.92 22.40 -0.29
CA GLY A 71 -25.35 21.42 -1.22
C GLY A 71 -24.87 20.18 -0.49
N TYR A 72 -24.15 20.39 0.62
CA TYR A 72 -23.66 19.32 1.49
C TYR A 72 -24.78 18.52 2.17
N MET A 73 -25.81 19.20 2.68
CA MET A 73 -26.98 18.54 3.27
C MET A 73 -27.73 17.66 2.28
N PHE A 74 -27.90 18.12 1.03
CA PHE A 74 -28.47 17.31 -0.04
C PHE A 74 -27.56 16.14 -0.45
N LYS A 75 -26.24 16.34 -0.50
CA LYS A 75 -25.27 15.29 -0.83
C LYS A 75 -25.31 14.15 0.20
N LEU A 76 -25.40 14.47 1.49
CA LEU A 76 -25.41 13.46 2.57
C LEU A 76 -26.81 12.99 2.99
N GLY A 77 -27.87 13.68 2.58
CA GLY A 77 -29.23 13.44 3.10
C GLY A 77 -29.38 13.81 4.58
N ASN A 78 -28.65 14.82 5.06
CA ASN A 78 -28.72 15.28 6.44
C ASN A 78 -29.82 16.34 6.57
N GLY A 79 -30.88 16.07 7.34
CA GLY A 79 -32.01 17.00 7.51
C GLY A 79 -32.96 17.10 6.30
N VAL A 80 -32.60 16.51 5.16
CA VAL A 80 -33.36 16.43 3.90
C VAL A 80 -33.13 15.07 3.24
N LEU A 81 -33.98 14.65 2.29
CA LEU A 81 -33.68 13.46 1.49
C LEU A 81 -32.46 13.71 0.62
N GLN A 82 -31.60 12.69 0.49
CA GLN A 82 -30.42 12.76 -0.35
C GLN A 82 -30.81 13.02 -1.81
N ASP A 83 -30.17 14.03 -2.42
CA ASP A 83 -30.37 14.37 -3.83
C ASP A 83 -29.12 15.05 -4.40
N TYR A 84 -28.31 14.29 -5.15
CA TYR A 84 -27.09 14.83 -5.77
C TYR A 84 -27.36 15.92 -6.81
N LYS A 85 -28.52 15.91 -7.48
CA LYS A 85 -28.84 16.95 -8.47
C LYS A 85 -29.14 18.28 -7.80
N GLU A 86 -29.84 18.25 -6.66
CA GLU A 86 -30.03 19.46 -5.84
C GLU A 86 -28.71 19.91 -5.21
N ALA A 87 -27.88 18.97 -4.75
CA ALA A 87 -26.54 19.29 -4.24
C ALA A 87 -25.72 20.09 -5.28
N VAL A 88 -25.60 19.57 -6.51
CA VAL A 88 -24.91 20.25 -7.62
C VAL A 88 -25.50 21.63 -7.89
N LYS A 89 -26.83 21.79 -7.89
CA LYS A 89 -27.46 23.10 -8.13
C LYS A 89 -27.04 24.13 -7.10
N TRP A 90 -27.00 23.76 -5.82
CA TRP A 90 -26.63 24.66 -4.75
C TRP A 90 -25.12 24.93 -4.71
N TYR A 91 -24.28 23.90 -4.88
CA TYR A 91 -22.84 24.09 -5.06
C TYR A 91 -22.51 24.99 -6.23
N LEU A 92 -23.17 24.81 -7.39
CA LEU A 92 -22.94 25.66 -8.57
C LEU A 92 -23.29 27.13 -8.32
N LYS A 93 -24.34 27.42 -7.53
CA LYS A 93 -24.67 28.80 -7.15
C LYS A 93 -23.57 29.40 -6.28
N ALA A 94 -23.13 28.69 -5.24
CA ALA A 94 -22.06 29.16 -4.35
C ALA A 94 -20.71 29.28 -5.07
N ALA A 95 -20.35 28.29 -5.89
CA ALA A 95 -19.09 28.24 -6.63
C ALA A 95 -18.95 29.39 -7.63
N LYS A 96 -20.06 29.79 -8.27
CA LYS A 96 -20.11 30.98 -9.15
C LYS A 96 -19.91 32.29 -8.41
N GLN A 97 -20.15 32.32 -7.10
CA GLN A 97 -19.87 33.47 -6.24
C GLN A 97 -18.43 33.47 -5.72
N GLY A 98 -17.62 32.47 -6.09
CA GLY A 98 -16.23 32.37 -5.66
C GLY A 98 -16.01 31.55 -4.39
N ASN A 99 -17.05 30.95 -3.79
CA ASN A 99 -16.87 30.17 -2.56
C ASN A 99 -15.95 28.94 -2.81
N PRO A 100 -14.76 28.87 -2.20
CA PRO A 100 -13.77 27.83 -2.50
C PRO A 100 -14.25 26.43 -2.12
N PHE A 101 -14.93 26.28 -0.98
CA PHE A 101 -15.49 25.00 -0.55
C PHE A 101 -16.55 24.47 -1.53
N ALA A 102 -17.40 25.34 -2.07
CA ALA A 102 -18.39 24.96 -3.07
C ALA A 102 -17.75 24.65 -4.43
N GLN A 103 -16.69 25.34 -4.80
CA GLN A 103 -15.91 25.03 -6.01
C GLN A 103 -15.26 23.65 -5.88
N PHE A 104 -14.62 23.36 -4.75
CA PHE A 104 -14.06 22.04 -4.45
C PHE A 104 -15.14 20.95 -4.44
N ASN A 105 -16.24 21.16 -3.71
CA ASN A 105 -17.35 20.21 -3.66
C ASN A 105 -17.94 19.96 -5.05
N LEU A 106 -18.13 21.02 -5.86
CA LEU A 106 -18.62 20.87 -7.23
C LEU A 106 -17.64 20.11 -8.11
N ALA A 107 -16.33 20.32 -7.93
CA ALA A 107 -15.31 19.54 -8.62
C ALA A 107 -15.45 18.05 -8.33
N LEU A 108 -15.59 17.68 -7.06
CA LEU A 108 -15.85 16.29 -6.64
C LEU A 108 -17.13 15.71 -7.27
N MET A 109 -18.20 16.51 -7.43
CA MET A 109 -19.42 16.02 -8.07
C MET A 109 -19.17 15.65 -9.55
N TYR A 110 -18.36 16.43 -10.27
CA TYR A 110 -17.96 16.12 -11.65
C TYR A 110 -16.98 14.95 -11.72
N ASP A 111 -16.04 14.86 -10.79
CA ASP A 111 -15.01 13.81 -10.73
C ASP A 111 -15.63 12.42 -10.47
N ASN A 112 -16.66 12.36 -9.63
CA ASN A 112 -17.34 11.10 -9.29
C ASN A 112 -18.60 10.84 -10.12
N GLY A 113 -19.01 11.76 -11.00
CA GLY A 113 -20.27 11.66 -11.75
C GLY A 113 -21.53 11.66 -10.85
N GLU A 114 -21.47 12.33 -9.70
CA GLU A 114 -22.59 12.42 -8.75
C GLU A 114 -23.52 13.58 -9.13
N GLY A 115 -24.77 13.29 -9.50
CA GLY A 115 -25.76 14.33 -9.85
C GLY A 115 -25.51 15.04 -11.19
N VAL A 116 -24.32 14.88 -11.78
CA VAL A 116 -23.91 15.30 -13.13
C VAL A 116 -23.16 14.15 -13.82
N PRO A 117 -23.09 14.09 -15.15
CA PRO A 117 -22.17 13.17 -15.83
C PRO A 117 -20.73 13.40 -15.37
N GLU A 118 -19.97 12.32 -15.22
CA GLU A 118 -18.54 12.36 -14.94
C GLU A 118 -17.80 13.19 -16.00
N ASP A 119 -17.00 14.17 -15.55
CA ASP A 119 -16.21 15.04 -16.42
C ASP A 119 -14.98 15.58 -15.69
N ASN A 120 -13.86 14.86 -15.81
CA ASN A 120 -12.61 15.21 -15.15
C ASN A 120 -12.05 16.56 -15.64
N LYS A 121 -12.41 17.04 -16.84
CA LYS A 121 -11.98 18.36 -17.32
C LYS A 121 -12.68 19.48 -16.56
N GLU A 122 -13.99 19.33 -16.33
CA GLU A 122 -14.74 20.27 -15.50
C GLU A 122 -14.34 20.15 -14.03
N ALA A 123 -14.08 18.94 -13.53
CA ALA A 123 -13.53 18.75 -12.18
C ALA A 123 -12.23 19.54 -12.00
N VAL A 124 -11.23 19.36 -12.88
CA VAL A 124 -9.97 20.12 -12.83
C VAL A 124 -10.18 21.63 -12.90
N ARG A 125 -11.13 22.10 -13.71
CA ARG A 125 -11.42 23.54 -13.77
C ARG A 125 -11.88 24.07 -12.41
N TRP A 126 -12.76 23.34 -11.72
CA TRP A 126 -13.27 23.74 -10.42
C TRP A 126 -12.24 23.53 -9.29
N TYR A 127 -11.48 22.43 -9.31
CA TYR A 127 -10.34 22.23 -8.40
C TYR A 127 -9.36 23.39 -8.50
N ARG A 128 -9.01 23.83 -9.72
CA ARG A 128 -8.11 24.97 -9.91
C ARG A 128 -8.62 26.26 -9.28
N LEU A 129 -9.90 26.57 -9.44
CA LEU A 129 -10.48 27.79 -8.84
C LEU A 129 -10.43 27.75 -7.31
N ALA A 130 -10.70 26.60 -6.69
CA ALA A 130 -10.57 26.43 -5.24
C ALA A 130 -9.11 26.45 -4.78
N ALA A 131 -8.23 25.74 -5.49
CA ALA A 131 -6.81 25.60 -5.17
C ALA A 131 -6.06 26.95 -5.23
N GLU A 132 -6.40 27.79 -6.21
CA GLU A 132 -5.87 29.16 -6.34
C GLU A 132 -6.29 30.08 -5.19
N GLN A 133 -7.36 29.73 -4.47
CA GLN A 133 -7.81 30.42 -3.25
C GLN A 133 -7.23 29.83 -1.96
N GLY A 134 -6.37 28.80 -2.07
CA GLY A 134 -5.69 28.21 -0.92
C GLY A 134 -6.36 26.96 -0.36
N ASP A 135 -7.45 26.45 -0.96
CA ASP A 135 -8.10 25.23 -0.49
C ASP A 135 -7.16 24.02 -0.62
N GLU A 136 -6.75 23.43 0.52
CA GLU A 136 -5.71 22.41 0.57
C GLU A 136 -6.12 21.10 -0.12
N ASP A 137 -7.38 20.70 0.02
CA ASP A 137 -7.93 19.51 -0.63
C ASP A 137 -7.99 19.70 -2.15
N ALA A 138 -8.40 20.87 -2.62
CA ALA A 138 -8.39 21.18 -4.05
C ALA A 138 -6.97 21.26 -4.62
N GLN A 139 -6.00 21.78 -3.87
CA GLN A 139 -4.58 21.78 -4.28
C GLN A 139 -4.06 20.35 -4.41
N TYR A 140 -4.36 19.47 -3.45
CA TYR A 140 -3.99 18.07 -3.52
C TYR A 140 -4.64 17.36 -4.71
N ASN A 141 -5.96 17.52 -4.91
CA ASN A 141 -6.66 16.86 -6.02
C ASN A 141 -6.21 17.39 -7.38
N LEU A 142 -5.93 18.69 -7.49
CA LEU A 142 -5.34 19.25 -8.71
C LEU A 142 -3.94 18.68 -8.98
N ALA A 143 -3.14 18.45 -7.94
CA ALA A 143 -1.85 17.80 -8.08
C ALA A 143 -1.99 16.39 -8.64
N ILE A 144 -2.93 15.59 -8.10
CA ILE A 144 -3.26 14.24 -8.58
C ILE A 144 -3.68 14.27 -10.06
N SER A 145 -4.55 15.21 -10.46
CA SER A 145 -4.97 15.35 -11.86
C SER A 145 -3.80 15.57 -12.81
N TYR A 146 -2.81 16.38 -12.43
CA TYR A 146 -1.59 16.56 -13.21
C TYR A 146 -0.64 15.35 -13.16
N ASP A 147 -0.60 14.65 -12.03
CA ASP A 147 0.29 13.50 -11.80
C ASP A 147 -0.10 12.29 -12.67
N TYR A 148 -1.41 12.04 -12.80
CA TYR A 148 -1.95 10.94 -13.60
C TYR A 148 -2.45 11.36 -14.99
N GLY A 149 -2.52 12.66 -15.27
CA GLY A 149 -3.04 13.18 -16.54
C GLY A 149 -4.56 13.03 -16.69
N GLU A 150 -5.30 13.15 -15.59
CA GLU A 150 -6.75 13.03 -15.54
C GLU A 150 -7.39 14.42 -15.72
N GLY A 151 -8.19 14.60 -16.77
CA GLY A 151 -8.79 15.91 -17.09
C GLY A 151 -7.81 16.96 -17.64
N VAL A 152 -6.50 16.76 -17.48
CA VAL A 152 -5.40 17.58 -18.03
C VAL A 152 -4.26 16.72 -18.57
N PRO A 153 -3.42 17.21 -19.49
CA PRO A 153 -2.20 16.51 -19.85
C PRO A 153 -1.32 16.27 -18.63
N GLN A 154 -0.72 15.07 -18.53
CA GLN A 154 0.18 14.72 -17.44
C GLN A 154 1.37 15.70 -17.40
N ASP A 155 1.63 16.24 -16.22
CA ASP A 155 2.75 17.16 -15.96
C ASP A 155 3.20 17.05 -14.50
N TYR A 156 4.26 16.28 -14.27
CA TYR A 156 4.83 16.10 -12.94
C TYR A 156 5.32 17.41 -12.30
N LYS A 157 5.73 18.42 -13.08
CA LYS A 157 6.21 19.68 -12.53
C LYS A 157 5.07 20.50 -11.96
N GLU A 158 3.93 20.56 -12.65
CA GLU A 158 2.73 21.17 -12.10
C GLU A 158 2.18 20.37 -10.93
N ALA A 159 2.19 19.03 -10.99
CA ALA A 159 1.80 18.18 -9.86
C ALA A 159 2.61 18.53 -8.59
N ILE A 160 3.94 18.59 -8.69
CA ILE A 160 4.82 18.92 -7.56
C ILE A 160 4.55 20.31 -6.99
N LYS A 161 4.26 21.30 -7.84
CA LYS A 161 3.91 22.64 -7.38
C LYS A 161 2.64 22.61 -6.54
N TRP A 162 1.61 21.90 -6.97
CA TRP A 162 0.35 21.81 -6.24
C TRP A 162 0.45 20.92 -5.00
N TYR A 163 1.16 19.79 -5.07
CA TYR A 163 1.48 18.97 -3.90
C TYR A 163 2.20 19.79 -2.85
N ARG A 164 3.18 20.61 -3.23
CA ARG A 164 3.89 21.48 -2.29
C ARG A 164 2.98 22.45 -1.57
N LEU A 165 2.10 23.13 -2.30
CA LEU A 165 1.17 24.07 -1.68
C LEU A 165 0.26 23.37 -0.64
N ALA A 166 -0.29 22.21 -0.97
CA ALA A 166 -1.08 21.43 -0.01
C ALA A 166 -0.22 20.91 1.16
N ALA A 167 0.98 20.41 0.87
CA ALA A 167 1.89 19.84 1.86
C ALA A 167 2.38 20.87 2.88
N GLU A 168 2.62 22.12 2.45
CA GLU A 168 2.98 23.26 3.30
C GLU A 168 1.85 23.68 4.23
N GLN A 169 0.59 23.38 3.89
CA GLN A 169 -0.58 23.58 4.76
C GLN A 169 -0.78 22.45 5.78
N GLY A 170 -0.04 21.35 5.64
CA GLY A 170 -0.13 20.18 6.52
C GLY A 170 -0.82 18.98 5.91
N HIS A 171 -1.34 19.08 4.67
CA HIS A 171 -2.07 17.99 4.02
C HIS A 171 -1.21 16.72 3.90
N THR A 172 -1.53 15.72 4.73
CA THR A 172 -0.65 14.58 5.01
C THR A 172 -0.32 13.74 3.76
N THR A 173 -1.33 13.47 2.92
CA THR A 173 -1.13 12.69 1.69
C THR A 173 -0.35 13.47 0.63
N ALA A 174 -0.45 14.80 0.63
CA ALA A 174 0.33 15.65 -0.27
C ALA A 174 1.80 15.68 0.13
N GLN A 175 2.10 15.73 1.44
CA GLN A 175 3.45 15.58 1.96
C GLN A 175 4.06 14.24 1.53
N PHE A 176 3.33 13.14 1.69
CA PHE A 176 3.80 11.82 1.26
C PHE A 176 4.05 11.74 -0.26
N ASN A 177 3.11 12.20 -1.09
CA ASN A 177 3.29 12.16 -2.55
C ASN A 177 4.42 13.09 -3.01
N LEU A 178 4.59 14.25 -2.38
CA LEU A 178 5.72 15.13 -2.66
C LEU A 178 7.05 14.46 -2.30
N ALA A 179 7.09 13.73 -1.18
CA ALA A 179 8.26 12.94 -0.80
C ALA A 179 8.61 11.91 -1.87
N LEU A 180 7.62 11.14 -2.36
CA LEU A 180 7.81 10.17 -3.45
C LEU A 180 8.38 10.82 -4.72
N LYS A 181 7.88 12.01 -5.11
CA LYS A 181 8.41 12.70 -6.30
C LYS A 181 9.90 13.04 -6.19
N TYR A 182 10.36 13.40 -4.99
CA TYR A 182 11.77 13.62 -4.73
C TYR A 182 12.57 12.33 -4.61
N ASP A 183 11.98 11.29 -4.03
CA ASP A 183 12.59 9.98 -3.82
C ASP A 183 12.84 9.25 -5.14
N GLU A 184 11.90 9.36 -6.08
CA GLU A 184 11.95 8.69 -7.40
C GLU A 184 12.57 9.59 -8.48
N GLY A 185 12.65 10.90 -8.27
CA GLY A 185 13.12 11.86 -9.27
C GLY A 185 12.15 12.06 -10.45
N GLU A 186 10.85 11.92 -10.19
CA GLU A 186 9.81 12.13 -11.20
C GLU A 186 9.44 13.62 -11.28
N GLY A 187 9.69 14.28 -12.41
CA GLY A 187 9.38 15.71 -12.59
C GLY A 187 10.35 16.68 -11.91
N VAL A 188 11.16 16.21 -10.97
CA VAL A 188 12.26 16.93 -10.30
C VAL A 188 13.53 16.08 -10.28
N SER A 189 14.68 16.70 -10.05
CA SER A 189 15.89 15.92 -9.75
C SER A 189 15.69 15.11 -8.48
N GLN A 190 16.08 13.84 -8.49
CA GLN A 190 16.05 12.98 -7.32
C GLN A 190 16.83 13.62 -6.16
N ASP A 191 16.19 13.72 -4.99
CA ASP A 191 16.76 14.30 -3.78
C ASP A 191 16.22 13.62 -2.53
N TYR A 192 16.94 12.60 -2.06
CA TYR A 192 16.59 11.88 -0.84
C TYR A 192 16.54 12.77 0.41
N ASN A 193 17.33 13.86 0.46
CA ASN A 193 17.33 14.76 1.62
C ASN A 193 16.04 15.60 1.67
N GLU A 194 15.46 15.90 0.51
CA GLU A 194 14.18 16.58 0.44
C GLU A 194 13.02 15.60 0.67
N ALA A 195 13.11 14.40 0.09
CA ALA A 195 12.14 13.33 0.32
C ALA A 195 11.94 13.03 1.81
N ILE A 196 13.03 12.86 2.56
CA ILE A 196 12.94 12.51 3.99
C ILE A 196 12.27 13.60 4.84
N LYS A 197 12.43 14.89 4.51
CA LYS A 197 11.73 15.96 5.24
C LYS A 197 10.21 15.82 5.11
N TRP A 198 9.75 15.52 3.90
CA TRP A 198 8.33 15.36 3.61
C TRP A 198 7.78 14.03 4.13
N TYR A 199 8.55 12.93 4.05
CA TYR A 199 8.21 11.68 4.71
C TYR A 199 8.09 11.87 6.23
N GLN A 200 9.03 12.59 6.87
CA GLN A 200 8.98 12.88 8.31
C GLN A 200 7.69 13.59 8.71
N LEU A 201 7.32 14.66 8.01
CA LEU A 201 6.09 15.41 8.30
C LEU A 201 4.83 14.54 8.17
N ALA A 202 4.74 13.70 7.12
CA ALA A 202 3.61 12.80 6.95
C ALA A 202 3.61 11.65 8.00
N ALA A 203 4.79 11.13 8.33
CA ALA A 203 4.97 10.04 9.28
C ALA A 203 4.61 10.45 10.73
N GLU A 204 4.97 11.67 11.12
CA GLU A 204 4.61 12.27 12.42
C GLU A 204 3.10 12.47 12.58
N GLN A 205 2.38 12.67 11.48
CA GLN A 205 0.92 12.71 11.45
C GLN A 205 0.27 11.31 11.43
N GLY A 206 1.06 10.24 11.47
CA GLY A 206 0.57 8.87 11.53
C GLY A 206 0.42 8.18 10.16
N TYR A 207 0.82 8.82 9.05
CA TYR A 207 0.62 8.24 7.72
C TYR A 207 1.49 7.01 7.51
N VAL A 208 0.84 5.85 7.45
CA VAL A 208 1.48 4.53 7.52
C VAL A 208 2.55 4.30 6.46
N SER A 209 2.31 4.72 5.21
CA SER A 209 3.27 4.55 4.12
C SER A 209 4.47 5.49 4.26
N ALA A 210 4.28 6.68 4.84
CA ALA A 210 5.38 7.59 5.14
C ALA A 210 6.23 7.06 6.29
N GLN A 211 5.62 6.50 7.34
CA GLN A 211 6.35 5.83 8.43
C GLN A 211 7.20 4.67 7.91
N TYR A 212 6.65 3.85 7.00
CA TYR A 212 7.41 2.77 6.37
C TYR A 212 8.57 3.29 5.51
N ASN A 213 8.35 4.29 4.66
CA ASN A 213 9.42 4.84 3.82
C ASN A 213 10.50 5.55 4.63
N LEU A 214 10.12 6.27 5.69
CA LEU A 214 11.06 6.86 6.64
C LEU A 214 11.91 5.79 7.35
N ALA A 215 11.30 4.65 7.70
CA ALA A 215 12.03 3.51 8.24
C ALA A 215 13.06 2.97 7.24
N LEU A 216 12.69 2.80 5.97
CA LEU A 216 13.61 2.39 4.90
C LEU A 216 14.78 3.38 4.74
N SER A 217 14.51 4.68 4.75
CA SER A 217 15.55 5.71 4.65
C SER A 217 16.59 5.59 5.77
N TYR A 218 16.16 5.36 7.01
CA TYR A 218 17.08 5.10 8.13
C TYR A 218 17.76 3.73 8.04
N ASP A 219 17.10 2.72 7.49
CA ASP A 219 17.61 1.35 7.37
C ASP A 219 18.75 1.26 6.35
N TYR A 220 18.56 1.88 5.18
CA TYR A 220 19.51 1.86 4.07
C TYR A 220 20.43 3.08 4.01
N GLY A 221 20.14 4.15 4.77
CA GLY A 221 20.92 5.37 4.77
C GLY A 221 20.67 6.27 3.56
N GLU A 222 19.42 6.32 3.07
CA GLU A 222 19.00 7.15 1.94
C GLU A 222 18.49 8.50 2.45
N GLY A 223 19.17 9.60 2.10
CA GLY A 223 18.82 10.96 2.56
C GLY A 223 19.14 11.26 4.04
N VAL A 224 19.46 10.23 4.82
CA VAL A 224 19.95 10.32 6.21
C VAL A 224 21.04 9.28 6.44
N PRO A 225 21.94 9.48 7.42
CA PRO A 225 22.85 8.42 7.84
C PRO A 225 22.06 7.19 8.34
N THR A 226 22.57 6.00 8.04
CA THR A 226 22.00 4.75 8.53
C THR A 226 21.84 4.78 10.05
N ASN A 227 20.63 4.45 10.52
CA ASN A 227 20.29 4.35 11.93
C ASN A 227 19.25 3.27 12.14
N LYS A 228 19.71 2.03 12.33
CA LYS A 228 18.87 0.84 12.50
C LYS A 228 17.90 0.96 13.68
N THR A 229 18.30 1.61 14.78
CA THR A 229 17.42 1.82 15.94
C THR A 229 16.26 2.76 15.60
N GLU A 230 16.49 3.78 14.78
CA GLU A 230 15.42 4.67 14.32
C GLU A 230 14.52 3.97 13.30
N ALA A 231 15.11 3.18 12.39
CA ALA A 231 14.35 2.34 11.45
C ALA A 231 13.39 1.39 12.19
N VAL A 232 13.84 0.71 13.26
CA VAL A 232 12.97 -0.16 14.08
C VAL A 232 11.77 0.59 14.67
N LYS A 233 11.96 1.83 15.14
CA LYS A 233 10.84 2.64 15.69
C LYS A 233 9.79 2.92 14.62
N TRP A 234 10.22 3.38 13.45
CA TRP A 234 9.31 3.72 12.36
C TRP A 234 8.66 2.49 11.72
N TYR A 235 9.42 1.39 11.54
CA TYR A 235 8.86 0.11 11.13
C TYR A 235 7.80 -0.36 12.11
N ARG A 236 8.02 -0.23 13.43
CA ARG A 236 7.02 -0.59 14.44
C ARG A 236 5.75 0.22 14.32
N LEU A 237 5.83 1.54 14.21
CA LEU A 237 4.65 2.39 14.04
C LEU A 237 3.84 1.98 12.80
N ALA A 238 4.50 1.74 11.67
CA ALA A 238 3.82 1.28 10.47
C ALA A 238 3.26 -0.16 10.60
N ALA A 239 4.01 -1.06 11.24
CA ALA A 239 3.65 -2.46 11.41
C ALA A 239 2.44 -2.64 12.35
N GLU A 240 2.35 -1.84 13.41
CA GLU A 240 1.22 -1.79 14.35
C GLU A 240 -0.07 -1.32 13.67
N GLN A 241 0.04 -0.50 12.63
CA GLN A 241 -1.09 -0.09 11.76
C GLN A 241 -1.43 -1.12 10.67
N GLY A 242 -0.74 -2.26 10.63
CA GLY A 242 -1.03 -3.35 9.68
C GLY A 242 -0.18 -3.35 8.41
N HIS A 243 0.79 -2.44 8.24
CA HIS A 243 1.58 -2.35 7.02
C HIS A 243 2.44 -3.60 6.79
N ILE A 244 2.08 -4.40 5.79
CA ILE A 244 2.61 -5.74 5.55
C ILE A 244 4.14 -5.75 5.41
N LYS A 245 4.70 -4.85 4.60
CA LYS A 245 6.17 -4.77 4.40
C LYS A 245 6.89 -4.28 5.66
N ALA A 246 6.24 -3.44 6.47
CA ALA A 246 6.83 -2.96 7.73
C ALA A 246 6.84 -4.09 8.77
N GLN A 247 5.79 -4.90 8.85
CA GLN A 247 5.74 -6.09 9.69
C GLN A 247 6.87 -7.07 9.32
N TYR A 248 7.04 -7.34 8.02
CA TYR A 248 8.13 -8.20 7.55
C TYR A 248 9.52 -7.64 7.86
N ASN A 249 9.77 -6.36 7.58
CA ASN A 249 11.08 -5.75 7.86
C ASN A 249 11.34 -5.67 9.36
N LEU A 250 10.33 -5.35 10.18
CA LEU A 250 10.48 -5.38 11.64
C LEU A 250 10.81 -6.78 12.15
N ALA A 251 10.21 -7.82 11.58
CA ALA A 251 10.54 -9.20 11.90
C ALA A 251 12.01 -9.49 11.61
N LEU A 252 12.51 -9.10 10.43
CA LEU A 252 13.93 -9.23 10.08
C LEU A 252 14.85 -8.50 11.07
N MET A 253 14.50 -7.28 11.47
CA MET A 253 15.31 -6.51 12.44
C MET A 253 15.45 -7.25 13.79
N TYR A 254 14.40 -7.96 14.22
CA TYR A 254 14.43 -8.79 15.41
C TYR A 254 15.16 -10.11 15.24
N ASP A 255 15.02 -10.73 14.07
CA ASP A 255 15.67 -11.98 13.66
C ASP A 255 17.20 -11.82 13.60
N ASP A 256 17.66 -10.74 12.95
CA ASP A 256 19.08 -10.44 12.78
C ASP A 256 19.68 -9.64 13.94
N GLY A 257 18.85 -9.10 14.85
CA GLY A 257 19.31 -8.22 15.93
C GLY A 257 19.85 -6.87 15.45
N GLU A 258 19.33 -6.35 14.33
CA GLU A 258 19.74 -5.08 13.75
C GLU A 258 18.95 -3.91 14.36
N GLY A 259 19.65 -3.02 15.08
CA GLY A 259 19.02 -1.84 15.70
C GLY A 259 18.15 -2.12 16.92
N VAL A 260 17.92 -3.40 17.23
CA VAL A 260 17.21 -3.95 18.39
C VAL A 260 17.92 -5.21 18.87
N THR A 261 17.76 -5.59 20.14
CA THR A 261 18.26 -6.88 20.62
C THR A 261 17.58 -8.02 19.86
N LEU A 262 18.38 -8.97 19.37
CA LEU A 262 17.90 -10.20 18.73
C LEU A 262 16.83 -10.87 19.60
N ASN A 263 15.70 -11.18 18.99
CA ASN A 263 14.54 -11.77 19.65
C ASN A 263 13.66 -12.55 18.68
N ASP A 264 13.93 -13.84 18.58
CA ASP A 264 13.21 -14.77 17.69
C ASP A 264 11.71 -14.82 17.98
N GLN A 265 11.28 -14.63 19.24
CA GLN A 265 9.85 -14.64 19.60
C GLN A 265 9.12 -13.43 19.00
N GLU A 266 9.75 -12.25 19.01
CA GLU A 266 9.21 -11.06 18.35
C GLU A 266 9.27 -11.21 16.83
N ALA A 267 10.37 -11.77 16.29
CA ALA A 267 10.49 -12.05 14.86
C ALA A 267 9.34 -12.96 14.37
N VAL A 268 9.08 -14.07 15.08
CA VAL A 268 7.95 -14.97 14.80
C VAL A 268 6.62 -14.23 14.85
N MET A 269 6.39 -13.39 15.86
CA MET A 269 5.13 -12.63 15.99
C MET A 269 4.89 -11.72 14.77
N TRP A 270 5.92 -10.98 14.34
CA TRP A 270 5.81 -10.07 13.21
C TRP A 270 5.79 -10.78 11.85
N TYR A 271 6.55 -11.86 11.69
CA TYR A 271 6.46 -12.73 10.52
C TYR A 271 5.07 -13.33 10.40
N LEU A 272 4.46 -13.81 11.50
CA LEU A 272 3.10 -14.35 11.49
C LEU A 272 2.09 -13.31 10.99
N LYS A 273 2.11 -12.08 11.52
CA LYS A 273 1.22 -11.01 11.06
C LYS A 273 1.38 -10.71 9.57
N ALA A 274 2.61 -10.64 9.06
CA ALA A 274 2.85 -10.41 7.64
C ALA A 274 2.44 -11.62 6.77
N ALA A 275 2.70 -12.84 7.26
CA ALA A 275 2.43 -14.10 6.57
C ALA A 275 0.93 -14.37 6.43
N GLU A 276 0.13 -14.05 7.46
CA GLU A 276 -1.33 -14.11 7.44
C GLU A 276 -1.95 -13.17 6.42
N GLN A 277 -1.30 -12.03 6.15
CA GLN A 277 -1.67 -11.09 5.10
C GLN A 277 -1.11 -11.46 3.71
N GLY A 278 -0.49 -12.63 3.57
CA GLY A 278 -0.02 -13.16 2.28
C GLY A 278 1.43 -12.83 1.92
N HIS A 279 2.22 -12.18 2.81
CA HIS A 279 3.59 -11.79 2.48
C HIS A 279 4.49 -13.01 2.27
N ILE A 280 4.88 -13.25 1.02
CA ILE A 280 5.57 -14.48 0.57
C ILE A 280 6.86 -14.76 1.36
N LYS A 281 7.72 -13.76 1.54
CA LYS A 281 8.98 -13.94 2.29
C LYS A 281 8.74 -14.16 3.79
N ALA A 282 7.67 -13.59 4.34
CA ALA A 282 7.32 -13.79 5.75
C ALA A 282 6.78 -15.20 5.97
N GLN A 283 5.95 -15.71 5.04
CA GLN A 283 5.49 -17.11 5.06
C GLN A 283 6.67 -18.09 5.03
N PHE A 284 7.65 -17.85 4.16
CA PHE A 284 8.84 -18.69 4.09
C PHE A 284 9.71 -18.60 5.36
N ASN A 285 9.97 -17.40 5.88
CA ASN A 285 10.77 -17.26 7.09
C ASN A 285 10.06 -17.84 8.32
N LEU A 286 8.73 -17.68 8.43
CA LEU A 286 7.94 -18.33 9.47
C LEU A 286 7.97 -19.86 9.35
N ALA A 287 7.96 -20.40 8.13
CA ALA A 287 8.11 -21.83 7.90
C ALA A 287 9.46 -22.32 8.45
N LEU A 288 10.56 -21.62 8.14
CA LEU A 288 11.89 -21.93 8.67
C LEU A 288 11.93 -21.89 10.20
N MET A 289 11.29 -20.89 10.82
CA MET A 289 11.23 -20.78 12.29
C MET A 289 10.54 -21.99 12.94
N TYR A 290 9.46 -22.50 12.33
CA TYR A 290 8.81 -23.74 12.77
C TYR A 290 9.65 -24.99 12.50
N ASP A 291 10.38 -25.03 11.38
CA ASP A 291 11.24 -26.15 10.98
C ASP A 291 12.46 -26.30 11.91
N ASN A 292 13.01 -25.17 12.37
CA ASN A 292 14.21 -25.13 13.22
C ASN A 292 13.90 -25.02 14.72
N GLY A 293 12.65 -24.69 15.10
CA GLY A 293 12.29 -24.40 16.49
C GLY A 293 12.87 -23.08 17.02
N GLU A 294 13.05 -22.08 16.15
CA GLU A 294 13.64 -20.77 16.45
C GLU A 294 12.55 -19.79 16.91
N GLY A 295 12.60 -19.33 18.16
CA GLY A 295 11.58 -18.45 18.75
C GLY A 295 10.19 -19.07 18.96
N ILE A 296 9.95 -20.26 18.44
CA ILE A 296 8.69 -21.02 18.57
C ILE A 296 9.02 -22.52 18.62
N PRO A 297 8.24 -23.37 19.32
CA PRO A 297 8.51 -24.80 19.31
C PRO A 297 8.48 -25.39 17.89
N GLU A 298 9.43 -26.30 17.63
CA GLU A 298 9.51 -27.03 16.36
C GLU A 298 8.17 -27.70 16.02
N ASP A 299 7.70 -27.49 14.80
CA ASP A 299 6.43 -28.02 14.28
C ASP A 299 6.50 -28.16 12.76
N ASN A 300 7.02 -29.30 12.31
CA ASN A 300 7.27 -29.56 10.88
C ASN A 300 5.97 -29.61 10.06
N GLU A 301 4.83 -29.98 10.67
CA GLU A 301 3.52 -29.90 9.99
C GLU A 301 3.13 -28.44 9.71
N LYS A 302 3.34 -27.53 10.67
CA LYS A 302 3.12 -26.09 10.43
C LYS A 302 4.15 -25.50 9.47
N ALA A 303 5.41 -25.91 9.55
CA ALA A 303 6.46 -25.48 8.63
C ALA A 303 6.04 -25.78 7.18
N VAL A 304 5.63 -27.01 6.89
CA VAL A 304 5.11 -27.43 5.58
C VAL A 304 3.92 -26.60 5.15
N ASN A 305 2.95 -26.37 6.02
CA ASN A 305 1.77 -25.58 5.67
C ASN A 305 2.15 -24.15 5.24
N TRP A 306 3.15 -23.55 5.87
CA TRP A 306 3.66 -22.23 5.48
C TRP A 306 4.55 -22.28 4.23
N TYR A 307 5.41 -23.31 4.08
CA TYR A 307 6.13 -23.55 2.84
C TYR A 307 5.18 -23.70 1.65
N LEU A 308 4.08 -24.44 1.80
CA LEU A 308 3.05 -24.62 0.78
C LEU A 308 2.46 -23.27 0.34
N LYS A 309 2.03 -22.43 1.29
CA LYS A 309 1.49 -21.10 0.98
C LYS A 309 2.47 -20.22 0.19
N ALA A 310 3.75 -20.23 0.55
CA ALA A 310 4.78 -19.47 -0.18
C ALA A 310 5.11 -20.12 -1.54
N ALA A 311 5.14 -21.45 -1.61
CA ALA A 311 5.47 -22.22 -2.81
C ALA A 311 4.39 -22.09 -3.90
N GLU A 312 3.11 -22.06 -3.51
CA GLU A 312 1.96 -21.81 -4.40
C GLU A 312 1.99 -20.40 -5.01
N GLN A 313 2.56 -19.43 -4.30
CA GLN A 313 2.83 -18.08 -4.82
C GLN A 313 4.11 -17.99 -5.66
N GLY A 314 4.77 -19.12 -5.93
CA GLY A 314 5.94 -19.18 -6.81
C GLY A 314 7.29 -19.06 -6.10
N PHE A 315 7.34 -18.95 -4.76
CA PHE A 315 8.60 -18.70 -4.08
C PHE A 315 9.55 -19.89 -4.14
N VAL A 316 10.61 -19.75 -4.94
CA VAL A 316 11.52 -20.83 -5.31
C VAL A 316 12.15 -21.56 -4.11
N LYS A 317 12.52 -20.84 -3.04
CA LYS A 317 13.09 -21.46 -1.84
C LYS A 317 12.05 -22.29 -1.07
N ALA A 318 10.80 -21.82 -1.02
CA ALA A 318 9.71 -22.57 -0.39
C ALA A 318 9.33 -23.80 -1.21
N GLN A 319 9.33 -23.71 -2.55
CA GLN A 319 9.12 -24.87 -3.42
C GLN A 319 10.18 -25.93 -3.21
N TYR A 320 11.45 -25.53 -3.09
CA TYR A 320 12.54 -26.45 -2.81
C TYR A 320 12.42 -27.09 -1.41
N ASN A 321 12.14 -26.32 -0.36
CA ASN A 321 11.98 -26.87 1.00
C ASN A 321 10.76 -27.79 1.10
N LEU A 322 9.64 -27.44 0.46
CA LEU A 322 8.47 -28.30 0.39
C LEU A 322 8.76 -29.61 -0.35
N ALA A 323 9.56 -29.55 -1.42
CA ALA A 323 10.00 -30.75 -2.12
C ALA A 323 10.79 -31.68 -1.19
N ILE A 324 11.71 -31.13 -0.39
CA ILE A 324 12.46 -31.89 0.62
C ILE A 324 11.53 -32.50 1.66
N SER A 325 10.54 -31.76 2.17
CA SER A 325 9.58 -32.28 3.14
C SER A 325 8.82 -33.51 2.62
N TYR A 326 8.42 -33.50 1.34
CA TYR A 326 7.80 -34.68 0.68
C TYR A 326 8.80 -35.81 0.41
N ASP A 327 10.04 -35.50 0.08
CA ASP A 327 11.12 -36.47 -0.19
C ASP A 327 11.51 -37.25 1.09
N ASN A 328 11.57 -36.56 2.22
CA ASN A 328 11.97 -37.14 3.51
C ASN A 328 10.78 -37.61 4.38
N GLY A 329 9.55 -37.18 4.07
CA GLY A 329 8.39 -37.41 4.94
C GLY A 329 8.43 -36.61 6.25
N GLU A 330 9.02 -35.40 6.23
CA GLU A 330 9.15 -34.52 7.39
C GLU A 330 7.98 -33.52 7.42
N GLY A 331 7.14 -33.58 8.46
CA GLY A 331 5.93 -32.75 8.56
C GLY A 331 4.80 -33.13 7.60
N VAL A 332 5.03 -34.10 6.71
CA VAL A 332 4.08 -34.62 5.71
C VAL A 332 4.36 -36.11 5.51
N SER A 333 3.39 -36.88 4.98
CA SER A 333 3.70 -38.25 4.55
C SER A 333 4.60 -38.25 3.32
N GLU A 334 5.69 -39.04 3.37
CA GLU A 334 6.63 -39.22 2.25
C GLU A 334 5.87 -39.45 0.93
N ASN A 335 6.18 -38.64 -0.08
CA ASN A 335 5.57 -38.72 -1.41
C ASN A 335 6.55 -38.22 -2.49
N ASN A 336 7.27 -39.16 -3.07
CA ASN A 336 8.27 -38.87 -4.10
C ASN A 336 7.69 -38.26 -5.38
N GLU A 337 6.44 -38.55 -5.75
CA GLU A 337 5.79 -37.92 -6.92
C GLU A 337 5.58 -36.42 -6.68
N GLU A 338 5.15 -36.06 -5.48
CA GLU A 338 4.94 -34.67 -5.08
C GLU A 338 6.27 -33.93 -4.86
N ALA A 339 7.28 -34.61 -4.31
CA ALA A 339 8.65 -34.09 -4.22
C ALA A 339 9.19 -33.73 -5.61
N VAL A 340 9.07 -34.64 -6.60
CA VAL A 340 9.46 -34.35 -8.00
C VAL A 340 8.70 -33.14 -8.56
N ARG A 341 7.38 -33.07 -8.31
CA ARG A 341 6.55 -31.95 -8.78
C ARG A 341 7.10 -30.61 -8.30
N TRP A 342 7.44 -30.50 -7.02
CA TRP A 342 7.97 -29.27 -6.44
C TRP A 342 9.44 -29.02 -6.78
N TYR A 343 10.29 -30.05 -6.80
CA TYR A 343 11.67 -29.92 -7.29
C TYR A 343 11.69 -29.40 -8.73
N ARG A 344 10.82 -29.91 -9.61
CA ARG A 344 10.72 -29.42 -10.99
C ARG A 344 10.31 -27.95 -11.05
N LYS A 345 9.31 -27.53 -10.29
CA LYS A 345 8.90 -26.11 -10.21
C LYS A 345 10.04 -25.19 -9.75
N ALA A 346 10.84 -25.62 -8.77
CA ALA A 346 11.99 -24.85 -8.31
C ALA A 346 13.17 -24.90 -9.31
N ALA A 347 13.37 -26.05 -9.97
CA ALA A 347 14.46 -26.27 -10.91
C ALA A 347 14.33 -25.41 -12.18
N VAL A 348 13.11 -25.25 -12.70
CA VAL A 348 12.83 -24.37 -13.86
C VAL A 348 12.87 -22.88 -13.51
N GLN A 349 13.03 -22.53 -12.24
CA GLN A 349 13.34 -21.17 -11.78
C GLN A 349 14.84 -20.98 -11.52
N GLY A 350 15.69 -21.92 -11.95
CA GLY A 350 17.14 -21.84 -11.81
C GLY A 350 17.70 -22.29 -10.45
N HIS A 351 16.90 -22.91 -9.58
CA HIS A 351 17.38 -23.31 -8.25
C HIS A 351 18.34 -24.49 -8.30
N ALA A 352 19.64 -24.23 -8.16
CA ALA A 352 20.72 -25.21 -8.36
C ALA A 352 20.59 -26.49 -7.51
N LYS A 353 20.17 -26.37 -6.24
CA LYS A 353 19.95 -27.54 -5.37
C LYS A 353 18.73 -28.35 -5.81
N ALA A 354 17.66 -27.69 -6.25
CA ALA A 354 16.47 -28.38 -6.75
C ALA A 354 16.76 -29.12 -8.06
N GLN A 355 17.57 -28.52 -8.95
CA GLN A 355 18.06 -29.17 -10.16
C GLN A 355 18.86 -30.42 -9.82
N THR A 356 19.77 -30.33 -8.86
CA THR A 356 20.57 -31.48 -8.44
C THR A 356 19.70 -32.59 -7.83
N ASN A 357 18.79 -32.26 -6.90
CA ASN A 357 17.91 -33.25 -6.29
C ASN A 357 16.94 -33.87 -7.31
N LEU A 358 16.44 -33.09 -8.28
CA LEU A 358 15.64 -33.62 -9.37
C LEU A 358 16.43 -34.64 -10.20
N GLY A 359 17.73 -34.40 -10.43
CA GLY A 359 18.63 -35.38 -11.02
C GLY A 359 18.66 -36.68 -10.23
N THR A 360 18.77 -36.60 -8.90
CA THR A 360 18.71 -37.75 -7.99
C THR A 360 17.39 -38.52 -8.11
N MET A 361 16.25 -37.82 -8.20
CA MET A 361 14.96 -38.48 -8.39
C MET A 361 14.92 -39.32 -9.67
N TYR A 362 15.49 -38.83 -10.76
CA TYR A 362 15.59 -39.57 -12.02
C TYR A 362 16.65 -40.68 -12.01
N GLU A 363 17.75 -40.54 -11.29
CA GLU A 363 18.79 -41.58 -11.18
C GLU A 363 18.25 -42.84 -10.48
N TYR A 364 17.49 -42.64 -9.41
CA TYR A 364 16.97 -43.73 -8.58
C TYR A 364 15.52 -44.13 -8.92
N GLY A 365 14.82 -43.35 -9.75
CA GLY A 365 13.42 -43.61 -10.10
C GLY A 365 12.45 -43.35 -8.94
N LEU A 366 12.71 -42.30 -8.17
CA LEU A 366 11.90 -41.89 -7.02
C LEU A 366 10.77 -40.98 -7.52
N GLY A 367 9.52 -41.47 -7.52
CA GLY A 367 8.36 -40.70 -7.97
C GLY A 367 8.33 -40.42 -9.49
N VAL A 368 9.32 -40.90 -10.23
CA VAL A 368 9.44 -40.85 -11.70
C VAL A 368 10.09 -42.13 -12.22
N SER A 369 9.93 -42.42 -13.51
CA SER A 369 10.69 -43.50 -14.13
C SER A 369 12.19 -43.18 -14.14
N LYS A 370 13.01 -44.15 -13.72
CA LYS A 370 14.47 -44.04 -13.77
C LYS A 370 14.95 -43.66 -15.17
N ASN A 371 15.77 -42.61 -15.26
CA ASN A 371 16.32 -42.12 -16.52
C ASN A 371 17.67 -41.43 -16.31
N ASN A 372 18.76 -42.13 -16.62
CA ASN A 372 20.13 -41.63 -16.44
C ASN A 372 20.46 -40.43 -17.34
N ILE A 373 19.83 -40.30 -18.53
CA ILE A 373 20.02 -39.15 -19.43
C ILE A 373 19.47 -37.88 -18.78
N ILE A 374 18.22 -37.94 -18.30
CA ILE A 374 17.58 -36.80 -17.62
C ILE A 374 18.28 -36.49 -16.29
N ALA A 375 18.71 -37.51 -15.54
CA ALA A 375 19.49 -37.34 -14.31
C ALA A 375 20.80 -36.59 -14.58
N HIS A 376 21.61 -37.07 -15.53
CA HIS A 376 22.85 -36.42 -15.95
C HIS A 376 22.62 -34.98 -16.44
N MET A 377 21.56 -34.75 -17.22
CA MET A 377 21.16 -33.41 -17.66
C MET A 377 20.97 -32.46 -16.47
N TRP A 378 20.12 -32.84 -15.51
CA TRP A 378 19.82 -32.02 -14.35
C TRP A 378 21.02 -31.79 -13.42
N TYR A 379 21.87 -32.81 -13.24
CA TYR A 379 23.13 -32.66 -12.52
C TYR A 379 24.08 -31.66 -13.19
N ASN A 380 24.16 -31.69 -14.53
CA ASN A 380 24.97 -30.75 -15.29
C ASN A 380 24.47 -29.31 -15.13
N ILE A 381 23.16 -29.10 -15.21
CA ILE A 381 22.54 -27.79 -15.00
C ILE A 381 22.76 -27.31 -13.56
N GLY A 382 22.53 -28.17 -12.56
CA GLY A 382 22.74 -27.85 -11.14
C GLY A 382 24.18 -27.42 -10.85
N ASN A 383 25.16 -28.09 -11.47
CA ASN A 383 26.57 -27.69 -11.39
C ASN A 383 26.85 -26.34 -12.05
N ALA A 384 26.30 -26.11 -13.25
CA ALA A 384 26.45 -24.83 -13.95
C ALA A 384 25.88 -23.66 -13.14
N ASN A 385 24.82 -23.91 -12.37
CA ASN A 385 24.20 -22.94 -11.46
C ASN A 385 24.82 -22.90 -10.05
N GLY A 386 25.99 -23.52 -9.87
CA GLY A 386 26.80 -23.36 -8.65
C GLY A 386 26.62 -24.42 -7.57
N ASN A 387 25.87 -25.50 -7.82
CA ASN A 387 25.87 -26.66 -6.91
C ASN A 387 26.94 -27.68 -7.32
N ALA A 388 28.12 -27.61 -6.68
CA ALA A 388 29.24 -28.52 -6.96
C ALA A 388 28.89 -30.01 -6.77
N GLN A 389 27.89 -30.35 -5.96
CA GLN A 389 27.43 -31.74 -5.83
C GLN A 389 26.83 -32.26 -7.13
N GLY A 390 26.15 -31.40 -7.91
CA GLY A 390 25.70 -31.75 -9.26
C GLY A 390 26.87 -32.17 -10.16
N GLY A 391 28.03 -31.50 -10.05
CA GLY A 391 29.21 -31.86 -10.86
C GLY A 391 29.76 -33.24 -10.51
N LYS A 392 29.71 -33.62 -9.22
CA LYS A 392 30.11 -34.95 -8.74
C LYS A 392 29.12 -36.01 -9.24
N ASN A 393 27.83 -35.86 -8.93
CA ASN A 393 26.79 -36.81 -9.33
C ASN A 393 26.75 -37.01 -10.85
N ARG A 394 26.95 -35.93 -11.63
CA ARG A 394 27.06 -36.01 -13.10
C ARG A 394 28.20 -36.91 -13.54
N ASN A 395 29.37 -36.80 -12.91
CA ASN A 395 30.52 -37.62 -13.26
C ASN A 395 30.30 -39.08 -12.84
N ASP A 396 29.72 -39.30 -11.65
CA ASP A 396 29.45 -40.64 -11.12
C ASP A 396 28.47 -41.41 -12.01
N ILE A 397 27.36 -40.78 -12.43
CA ILE A 397 26.38 -41.44 -13.31
C ILE A 397 26.90 -41.63 -14.75
N ALA A 398 27.86 -40.81 -15.20
CA ALA A 398 28.45 -40.92 -16.53
C ALA A 398 29.22 -42.25 -16.71
N ASP A 399 29.75 -42.83 -15.63
CA ASP A 399 30.41 -44.14 -15.66
C ASP A 399 29.44 -45.29 -16.00
N GLU A 400 28.13 -45.08 -15.82
CA GLU A 400 27.07 -46.04 -16.16
C GLU A 400 26.40 -45.77 -17.53
N MET A 401 26.85 -44.75 -18.27
CA MET A 401 26.21 -44.28 -19.49
C MET A 401 27.07 -44.49 -20.73
N THR A 402 26.45 -44.59 -21.91
CA THR A 402 27.19 -44.58 -23.17
C THR A 402 27.61 -43.16 -23.54
N THR A 403 28.64 -43.02 -24.37
CA THR A 403 29.06 -41.70 -24.90
C THR A 403 27.93 -41.01 -25.67
N ALA A 404 27.05 -41.77 -26.33
CA ALA A 404 25.89 -41.22 -27.01
C ALA A 404 24.87 -40.64 -26.01
N ASP A 405 24.56 -41.37 -24.93
CA ASP A 405 23.65 -40.91 -23.88
C ASP A 405 24.16 -39.65 -23.19
N ILE A 406 25.47 -39.59 -22.91
CA ILE A 406 26.12 -38.40 -22.33
C ILE A 406 25.99 -37.21 -23.28
N SER A 407 26.22 -37.40 -24.58
CA SER A 407 26.06 -36.33 -25.59
C SER A 407 24.63 -35.80 -25.61
N ILE A 408 23.63 -36.70 -25.62
CA ILE A 408 22.21 -36.34 -25.57
C ILE A 408 21.92 -35.53 -24.31
N ALA A 409 22.33 -36.00 -23.14
CA ALA A 409 22.11 -35.31 -21.87
C ALA A 409 22.75 -33.92 -21.81
N GLN A 410 23.95 -33.76 -22.39
CA GLN A 410 24.64 -32.47 -22.46
C GLN A 410 23.95 -31.50 -23.41
N ASP A 411 23.47 -31.98 -24.57
CA ASP A 411 22.72 -31.19 -25.53
C ASP A 411 21.38 -30.72 -24.93
N MET A 412 20.65 -31.61 -24.27
CA MET A 412 19.42 -31.26 -23.54
C MET A 412 19.68 -30.23 -22.44
N ALA A 413 20.77 -30.38 -21.68
CA ALA A 413 21.13 -29.42 -20.62
C ALA A 413 21.38 -28.03 -21.22
N LYS A 414 22.09 -27.98 -22.35
CA LYS A 414 22.38 -26.74 -23.08
C LYS A 414 21.11 -26.10 -23.63
N GLU A 415 20.20 -26.88 -24.21
CA GLU A 415 18.91 -26.39 -24.69
C GLU A 415 18.07 -25.81 -23.55
N CYS A 416 17.92 -26.56 -22.45
CA CYS A 416 17.20 -26.12 -21.25
C CYS A 416 17.76 -24.79 -20.72
N MET A 417 19.08 -24.67 -20.53
CA MET A 417 19.71 -23.43 -20.07
C MET A 417 19.57 -22.26 -21.07
N ASN A 418 19.71 -22.51 -22.37
CA ASN A 418 19.56 -21.48 -23.40
C ASN A 418 18.12 -20.98 -23.55
N SER A 419 17.15 -21.80 -23.14
CA SER A 419 15.73 -21.48 -23.18
C SER A 419 15.22 -20.77 -21.92
N ASP A 420 16.12 -20.34 -21.03
CA ASP A 420 15.79 -19.86 -19.68
C ASP A 420 14.89 -20.87 -18.93
N TYR A 421 15.24 -22.15 -19.03
CA TYR A 421 14.56 -23.30 -18.42
C TYR A 421 13.13 -23.58 -18.88
N THR A 422 12.71 -23.05 -20.03
CA THR A 422 11.38 -23.30 -20.59
C THR A 422 11.25 -24.61 -21.37
N HIS A 423 12.37 -25.19 -21.82
CA HIS A 423 12.43 -26.44 -22.60
C HIS A 423 13.39 -27.45 -21.93
N CYS A 424 12.93 -28.10 -20.85
CA CYS A 424 13.74 -29.02 -20.03
C CYS A 424 13.17 -30.43 -19.94
N SER A 425 12.53 -30.90 -21.02
CA SER A 425 11.77 -32.16 -21.10
C SER A 425 12.38 -33.17 -22.05
#